data_AF-A0A845WVW4-F1
#
_entry.id   AF-A0A845WVW4-F1
#
_cell.length_a   1.000
_cell.length_b   1.000
_cell.length_c   1.000
_cell.angle_alpha   90.00
_cell.angle_beta   90.00
_cell.angle_gamma   90.00
#
_symmetry.space_group_name_H-M   'P 1'
#
loop_
_entity.id
_entity.type
_entity.pdbx_description
1 polymer ?
#
loop_
_entity_poly.entity_id
_entity_poly.type
_entity_poly.pdbx_seq_one_letter_code
_entity_poly.pdbx_strand_id
1 'polypeptide(L)'
;MSNSPEKKEKLSVSKQVLLALKEAKTRIEALESTTTEPIAVVGMACRFPGGADSPQKLWQLLSDGVDAITEIPPQRWNVDNYYDPNPETPGKMSSRLGGFLQED
;
A
#
# COMPACT_ATOMS: atom_id res chain seq x y z
N MET A 1 -13.58 46.95 55.75
CA MET A 1 -14.48 46.07 54.98
C MET A 1 -13.60 45.00 54.33
N SER A 2 -13.71 43.75 54.81
CA SER A 2 -12.84 42.62 54.45
C SER A 2 -12.98 42.21 53.00
N ASN A 3 -11.83 42.07 52.32
CA ASN A 3 -11.76 41.31 51.08
C ASN A 3 -11.23 39.90 51.42
N SER A 4 -12.11 38.90 51.33
CA SER A 4 -11.79 37.51 51.63
C SER A 4 -11.16 36.85 50.38
N PRO A 5 -10.01 36.17 50.46
CA PRO A 5 -9.41 35.53 49.31
C PRO A 5 -10.16 34.23 48.97
N GLU A 6 -10.63 34.13 47.73
CA GLU A 6 -11.25 32.94 47.15
C GLU A 6 -10.39 31.68 47.37
N LYS A 7 -10.91 30.73 48.15
CA LYS A 7 -10.33 29.39 48.29
C LYS A 7 -10.58 28.61 47.00
N LYS A 8 -9.55 28.39 46.19
CA LYS A 8 -9.56 27.34 45.15
C LYS A 8 -9.75 25.98 45.83
N GLU A 9 -10.95 25.44 45.73
CA GLU A 9 -11.34 24.19 46.37
C GLU A 9 -10.60 23.01 45.73
N LYS A 10 -9.64 22.41 46.48
CA LYS A 10 -8.94 21.20 46.05
C LYS A 10 -9.96 20.07 45.91
N LEU A 11 -9.99 19.41 44.75
CA LEU A 11 -10.84 18.24 44.49
C LEU A 11 -10.68 17.20 45.60
N SER A 12 -11.79 16.64 46.08
CA SER A 12 -11.75 15.52 47.00
C SER A 12 -11.01 14.33 46.39
N VAL A 13 -10.45 13.45 47.23
CA VAL A 13 -9.71 12.26 46.79
C VAL A 13 -10.51 11.43 45.79
N SER A 14 -11.81 11.24 46.03
CA SER A 14 -12.70 10.51 45.11
C SER A 14 -12.81 11.17 43.73
N LYS A 15 -12.85 12.52 43.65
CA LYS A 15 -12.86 13.24 42.37
C LYS A 15 -11.50 13.13 41.65
N GLN A 16 -10.39 13.11 42.40
CA GLN A 16 -9.05 12.93 41.84
C GLN A 16 -8.89 11.53 41.23
N VAL A 17 -9.35 10.48 41.92
CA VAL A 17 -9.31 9.10 41.42
C VAL A 17 -10.16 8.93 40.16
N LEU A 18 -11.38 9.49 40.15
CA LEU A 18 -12.25 9.44 38.98
C LEU A 18 -11.63 10.15 37.76
N LEU A 19 -10.97 11.28 37.97
CA LEU A 19 -10.27 12.01 36.91
C LEU A 19 -9.12 11.18 36.32
N ALA A 20 -8.25 10.63 37.17
CA ALA A 20 -7.13 9.80 36.74
C ALA A 20 -7.59 8.53 35.98
N LEU A 21 -8.69 7.90 36.41
CA LEU A 21 -9.25 6.75 35.71
C LEU A 21 -9.78 7.13 34.31
N LYS A 22 -10.45 8.28 34.20
CA LYS A 22 -10.94 8.79 32.90
C LYS A 22 -9.77 9.07 31.95
N GLU A 23 -8.71 9.69 32.45
CA GLU A 23 -7.49 9.97 31.67
C GLU A 23 -6.80 8.69 31.23
N ALA A 24 -6.63 7.72 32.13
CA ALA A 24 -6.03 6.42 31.81
C ALA A 24 -6.85 5.66 30.75
N LYS A 25 -8.18 5.63 30.88
CA LYS A 25 -9.08 5.02 29.91
C LYS A 25 -8.96 5.69 28.53
N THR A 26 -8.98 7.01 28.48
CA THR A 26 -8.85 7.77 27.23
C THR A 26 -7.51 7.48 26.55
N ARG A 27 -6.43 7.34 27.32
CA ARG A 27 -5.10 7.01 26.80
C ARG A 27 -5.04 5.60 26.22
N ILE A 28 -5.69 4.62 26.86
CA ILE A 28 -5.78 3.25 26.33
C ILE A 28 -6.58 3.26 25.03
N GLU A 29 -7.75 3.90 25.00
CA GLU A 29 -8.59 3.99 23.80
C GLU A 29 -7.84 4.65 22.63
N ALA A 30 -7.06 5.71 22.90
CA ALA A 30 -6.25 6.37 21.88
C ALA A 30 -5.10 5.47 21.36
N LEU A 31 -4.46 4.69 22.22
CA LEU A 31 -3.43 3.74 21.81
C LEU A 31 -4.03 2.61 20.96
N GLU A 32 -5.17 2.06 21.36
CA GLU A 32 -5.89 1.03 20.61
C GLU A 32 -6.39 1.56 19.27
N SER A 33 -6.90 2.79 19.21
CA SER A 33 -7.34 3.41 17.95
C SER A 33 -6.16 3.67 17.02
N THR A 34 -5.01 4.09 17.56
CA THR A 34 -3.79 4.34 16.76
C THR A 34 -3.23 3.04 16.19
N THR A 35 -3.22 1.95 16.96
CA THR A 35 -2.70 0.65 16.48
C THR A 35 -3.59 0.01 15.43
N THR A 36 -4.88 0.34 15.43
CA THR A 36 -5.88 -0.20 14.50
C THR A 36 -6.36 0.84 13.48
N GLU A 37 -5.71 1.99 13.40
CA GLU A 37 -6.10 3.08 12.50
C GLU A 37 -5.96 2.60 11.04
N PRO A 38 -7.04 2.61 10.24
CA PRO A 38 -6.97 2.23 8.84
C PRO A 38 -6.07 3.18 8.04
N ILE A 39 -5.21 2.62 7.18
CA ILE A 39 -4.35 3.41 6.30
C ILE A 39 -5.08 3.72 5.00
N ALA A 40 -5.27 5.00 4.71
CA ALA A 40 -5.88 5.45 3.46
C ALA A 40 -4.88 5.43 2.30
N VAL A 41 -5.23 4.74 1.21
CA VAL A 41 -4.54 4.87 -0.08
C VAL A 41 -5.15 6.03 -0.86
N VAL A 42 -4.47 7.17 -0.87
CA VAL A 42 -4.99 8.42 -1.46
C VAL A 42 -4.58 8.67 -2.91
N GLY A 43 -3.73 7.82 -3.48
CA GLY A 43 -3.27 7.93 -4.86
C GLY A 43 -2.52 6.69 -5.35
N MET A 44 -2.46 6.52 -6.67
CA MET A 44 -1.78 5.41 -7.35
C MET A 44 -1.32 5.81 -8.76
N ALA A 45 -0.21 5.23 -9.19
CA ALA A 45 0.33 5.33 -10.55
C ALA A 45 1.04 4.01 -10.88
N CYS A 46 1.08 3.64 -12.16
CA CYS A 46 1.70 2.39 -12.58
C CYS A 46 2.16 2.41 -14.04
N ARG A 47 3.06 1.49 -14.38
CA ARG A 47 3.34 1.08 -15.76
C ARG A 47 3.34 -0.44 -15.81
N PHE A 48 2.52 -1.01 -16.68
CA PHE A 48 2.36 -2.45 -16.87
C PHE A 48 2.40 -2.82 -18.36
N PRO A 49 2.60 -4.11 -18.69
CA PRO A 49 2.45 -4.62 -20.05
C PRO A 49 1.08 -4.30 -20.65
N GLY A 50 0.98 -4.38 -21.98
CA GLY A 50 -0.27 -4.02 -22.69
C GLY A 50 -0.55 -2.52 -22.74
N GLY A 51 0.46 -1.67 -22.47
CA GLY A 51 0.33 -0.21 -22.56
C GLY A 51 -0.39 0.44 -21.37
N ALA A 52 -0.52 -0.27 -20.25
CA ALA A 52 -1.17 0.26 -19.05
C ALA A 52 -0.23 1.19 -18.25
N ASP A 53 -0.21 2.46 -18.64
CA ASP A 53 0.56 3.56 -18.03
C ASP A 53 -0.20 4.33 -16.93
N SER A 54 -1.39 3.83 -16.55
CA SER A 54 -2.27 4.44 -15.57
C SER A 54 -3.19 3.40 -14.92
N PRO A 55 -3.67 3.64 -13.69
CA PRO A 55 -4.62 2.74 -13.03
C PRO A 55 -5.89 2.46 -13.86
N GLN A 56 -6.37 3.47 -14.59
CA GLN A 56 -7.54 3.35 -15.46
C GLN A 56 -7.28 2.38 -16.63
N LYS A 57 -6.13 2.49 -17.30
CA LYS A 57 -5.76 1.55 -18.37
C LYS A 57 -5.50 0.15 -17.86
N LEU A 58 -4.87 0.01 -16.68
CA LEU A 58 -4.72 -1.29 -16.03
C LEU A 58 -6.09 -1.93 -15.75
N TRP A 59 -7.03 -1.15 -15.21
CA TRP A 59 -8.37 -1.65 -14.94
C TRP A 59 -9.11 -2.06 -16.21
N GLN A 60 -8.95 -1.31 -17.31
CA GLN A 60 -9.52 -1.68 -18.60
C GLN A 60 -9.00 -3.05 -19.07
N LEU A 61 -7.67 -3.29 -19.03
CA LEU A 61 -7.09 -4.59 -19.40
C LEU A 61 -7.67 -5.74 -18.56
N LEU A 62 -7.80 -5.54 -17.24
CA LEU A 62 -8.32 -6.55 -16.33
C LEU A 62 -9.80 -6.84 -16.57
N SER A 63 -10.60 -5.79 -16.75
CA SER A 63 -12.05 -5.92 -16.96
C SER A 63 -12.40 -6.52 -18.32
N ASP A 64 -11.60 -6.23 -19.34
CA ASP A 64 -11.74 -6.82 -20.68
C ASP A 64 -11.11 -8.22 -20.79
N GLY A 65 -10.38 -8.67 -19.77
CA GLY A 65 -9.71 -9.98 -19.77
C GLY A 65 -8.60 -10.09 -20.81
N VAL A 66 -7.89 -8.99 -21.08
CA VAL A 66 -6.84 -8.94 -22.12
C VAL A 66 -5.57 -9.64 -21.64
N ASP A 67 -5.07 -10.59 -22.44
CA ASP A 67 -3.73 -11.14 -22.27
C ASP A 67 -2.69 -10.16 -22.84
N ALA A 68 -1.89 -9.58 -21.95
CA ALA A 68 -0.87 -8.58 -22.28
C ALA A 68 0.53 -9.21 -22.52
N ILE A 69 0.62 -10.54 -22.60
CA ILE A 69 1.86 -11.25 -22.91
C ILE A 69 2.17 -11.16 -24.41
N THR A 70 3.42 -10.79 -24.73
CA THR A 70 3.90 -10.66 -26.11
C THR A 70 5.15 -11.51 -26.32
N GLU A 71 5.58 -11.66 -27.58
CA GLU A 71 6.95 -12.10 -27.84
C GLU A 71 7.95 -11.08 -27.25
N ILE A 72 9.12 -11.58 -26.83
CA ILE A 72 10.21 -10.75 -26.33
C ILE A 72 10.55 -9.69 -27.40
N PRO A 73 10.47 -8.39 -27.07
CA PRO A 73 10.79 -7.34 -28.04
C PRO A 73 12.25 -7.44 -28.50
N PRO A 74 12.54 -7.32 -29.81
CA PRO A 74 13.90 -7.46 -30.34
C PRO A 74 14.87 -6.40 -29.81
N GLN A 75 14.34 -5.27 -29.31
CA GLN A 75 15.12 -4.20 -28.67
C GLN A 75 15.61 -4.60 -27.27
N ARG A 76 15.00 -5.60 -26.61
CA ARG A 76 15.48 -6.10 -25.31
C ARG A 76 16.62 -7.11 -25.53
N TRP A 77 16.36 -8.15 -26.32
CA TRP A 77 17.37 -9.07 -26.87
C TRP A 77 16.76 -9.89 -28.02
N ASN A 78 17.60 -10.48 -28.85
CA ASN A 78 17.13 -11.40 -29.90
C ASN A 78 16.76 -12.76 -29.27
N VAL A 79 15.47 -13.07 -29.21
CA VAL A 79 14.94 -14.33 -28.65
C VAL A 79 15.48 -15.58 -29.33
N ASP A 80 15.78 -15.53 -30.64
CA ASP A 80 16.24 -16.70 -31.39
C ASP A 80 17.64 -17.17 -30.95
N ASN A 81 18.43 -16.28 -30.35
CA ASN A 81 19.74 -16.64 -29.81
C ASN A 81 19.62 -17.49 -28.53
N TYR A 82 18.50 -17.38 -27.80
CA TYR A 82 18.36 -17.92 -26.45
C TYR A 82 17.24 -18.95 -26.31
N TYR A 83 16.28 -19.01 -27.23
CA TYR A 83 15.19 -19.98 -27.16
C TYR A 83 15.64 -21.39 -27.56
N ASP A 84 15.17 -22.40 -26.82
CA ASP A 84 15.20 -23.81 -27.19
C ASP A 84 13.91 -24.49 -26.67
N PRO A 85 13.17 -25.23 -27.51
CA PRO A 85 11.99 -25.97 -27.04
C PRO A 85 12.32 -27.09 -26.03
N ASN A 86 13.58 -27.55 -25.97
CA ASN A 86 14.03 -28.51 -24.96
C ASN A 86 14.38 -27.78 -23.64
N PRO A 87 13.62 -27.99 -22.54
CA PRO A 87 13.87 -27.31 -21.27
C PRO A 87 15.21 -27.72 -20.61
N GLU A 88 15.78 -28.85 -21.01
CA GLU A 88 17.06 -29.35 -20.47
C GLU A 88 18.28 -28.77 -21.18
N THR A 89 18.11 -27.99 -22.26
CA THR A 89 19.27 -27.41 -22.96
C THR A 89 19.95 -26.35 -22.09
N PRO A 90 21.24 -26.52 -21.72
CA PRO A 90 21.92 -25.56 -20.85
C PRO A 90 22.04 -24.17 -21.49
N GLY A 91 21.76 -23.13 -20.70
CA GLY A 91 21.88 -21.74 -21.13
C GLY A 91 20.81 -21.27 -22.12
N LYS A 92 19.72 -22.03 -22.28
CA LYS A 92 18.57 -21.67 -23.12
C LYS A 92 17.32 -21.38 -22.30
N MET A 93 16.41 -20.64 -22.90
CA MET A 93 15.09 -20.29 -22.39
C MET A 93 14.04 -21.18 -23.03
N SER A 94 13.09 -21.66 -22.23
CA SER A 94 11.97 -22.49 -22.70
C SER A 94 10.75 -21.68 -23.20
N SER A 95 10.77 -20.35 -23.04
CA SER A 95 9.69 -19.45 -23.48
C SER A 95 10.23 -18.34 -24.37
N ARG A 96 9.42 -17.97 -25.37
CA ARG A 96 9.60 -16.79 -26.22
C ARG A 96 8.74 -15.60 -25.76
N LEU A 97 7.89 -15.82 -24.77
CA LEU A 97 6.80 -14.94 -24.38
C LEU A 97 7.05 -14.33 -23.00
N GLY A 98 6.62 -13.08 -22.80
CA GLY A 98 6.66 -12.38 -21.52
C GLY A 98 5.84 -11.09 -21.52
N GLY A 99 5.67 -10.49 -20.34
CA GLY A 99 5.03 -9.18 -20.20
C GLY A 99 6.06 -8.06 -20.23
N PHE A 100 6.02 -7.23 -21.26
CA PHE A 100 6.98 -6.14 -21.46
C PHE A 100 6.31 -4.77 -21.48
N LEU A 101 6.99 -3.77 -20.92
CA LEU A 101 6.60 -2.36 -21.11
C LEU A 101 6.86 -1.95 -22.56
N GLN A 102 5.92 -1.21 -23.15
CA GLN A 102 5.96 -0.82 -24.58
C GLN A 102 7.02 0.23 -24.91
N GLU A 103 7.46 1.05 -23.94
CA GLU A 103 8.44 2.11 -24.17
C GLU A 103 9.42 2.23 -22.99
N ASP A 104 10.69 2.47 -23.33
CA ASP A 104 11.54 3.49 -22.70
C ASP A 104 11.93 4.49 -23.79
#